data_AF-A0A8H4XS06-F1
#
_entry.id   AF-A0A8H4XS06-F1
#
_cell.length_a   1.000
_cell.length_b   1.000
_cell.length_c   1.000
_cell.angle_alpha   90.00
_cell.angle_beta   90.00
_cell.angle_gamma   90.00
#
_symmetry.space_group_name_H-M   'P 1'
#
loop_
_entity.id
_entity.type
_entity.pdbx_description
1 polymer ?
#
loop_
_entity_poly.entity_id
_entity_poly.type
_entity_poly.pdbx_seq_one_letter_code
_entity_poly.pdbx_strand_id
1 'polypeptide(L)'
;MCLEALDQKKMCRTCMRPFKNETEMRTFKNRLEGLIKKNFSSSDEDLKQAEEDYENARMVNTDYDTWLRLTETVIPELEQNQEKYQGQKEEILKKLESHDTTVDERAEKKREIESLSRTITSIVRIDGEIKSLRSQIEEVSSKQQQTDSSRVLEDIQNDIAAIGEKSRAIKLTISKLSSEKDQSRDDLNKAELALRDVQSSLDNASHQLEKKTGLLVRVEEYKKSNAKQRESIEKADRDIDELEPEIAKAQTKLDDISRRAEFKERELQQTLTHL
;
A
#
# COMPACT_ATOMS: atom_id res chain seq x y z
N MET A 1 25.58 -55.36 -41.54
CA MET A 1 26.97 -55.85 -41.42
C MET A 1 27.15 -57.33 -41.06
N CYS A 2 26.64 -57.88 -39.94
CA CYS A 2 26.81 -59.32 -39.64
C CYS A 2 25.89 -60.25 -40.44
N LEU A 3 24.66 -59.82 -40.75
CA LEU A 3 23.69 -60.56 -41.57
C LEU A 3 24.12 -60.64 -43.06
N GLU A 4 24.68 -59.55 -43.59
CA GLU A 4 25.20 -59.49 -44.97
C GLU A 4 26.37 -60.44 -45.20
N ALA A 5 27.28 -60.54 -44.22
CA ALA A 5 28.39 -61.50 -44.27
C ALA A 5 27.91 -62.95 -44.23
N LEU A 6 26.79 -63.22 -43.54
CA LEU A 6 26.17 -64.54 -43.50
C LEU A 6 25.59 -64.91 -44.88
N ASP A 7 24.82 -64.01 -45.49
CA ASP A 7 24.14 -64.24 -46.76
C ASP A 7 25.09 -64.33 -47.96
N GLN A 8 26.19 -63.56 -47.96
CA GLN A 8 27.14 -63.54 -49.08
C GLN A 8 28.25 -64.59 -48.98
N LYS A 9 28.75 -64.88 -47.76
CA LYS A 9 29.98 -65.70 -47.57
C LYS A 9 29.73 -67.02 -46.84
N LYS A 10 28.49 -67.31 -46.41
CA LYS A 10 28.08 -68.56 -45.72
C LYS A 10 29.02 -68.95 -44.55
N MET A 11 29.49 -67.95 -43.80
CA MET A 11 30.43 -68.11 -42.70
C MET A 11 30.10 -67.14 -41.56
N CYS A 12 30.43 -67.52 -40.32
CA CYS A 12 30.27 -66.62 -39.18
C CYS A 12 31.35 -65.53 -39.21
N ARG A 13 30.97 -64.25 -39.18
CA ARG A 13 31.93 -63.13 -39.28
C ARG A 13 32.91 -63.05 -38.11
N THR A 14 32.49 -63.43 -36.91
CA THR A 14 33.27 -63.28 -35.66
C THR A 14 34.32 -64.37 -35.48
N CYS A 15 34.00 -65.61 -35.84
CA CYS A 15 34.93 -66.75 -35.72
C CYS A 15 35.42 -67.30 -37.07
N MET A 16 34.99 -66.70 -38.19
CA MET A 16 35.34 -67.06 -39.57
C MET A 16 35.13 -68.53 -39.95
N ARG A 17 34.30 -69.27 -39.21
CA ARG A 17 34.01 -70.69 -39.50
C ARG A 17 32.89 -70.81 -40.54
N PRO A 18 33.05 -71.67 -41.58
CA PRO A 18 31.98 -71.98 -42.52
C PRO A 18 30.91 -72.86 -41.87
N PHE A 19 29.64 -72.65 -42.24
CA PHE A 19 28.55 -73.50 -41.77
C PHE A 19 28.53 -74.81 -42.56
N LYS A 20 28.33 -75.95 -41.88
CA LYS A 20 28.43 -77.26 -42.52
C LYS A 20 27.20 -77.56 -43.38
N ASN A 21 26.02 -77.14 -42.94
CA ASN A 21 24.75 -77.35 -43.62
C ASN A 21 23.93 -76.05 -43.69
N GLU A 22 23.08 -75.94 -44.71
CA GLU A 22 22.20 -74.76 -44.91
C GLU A 22 21.17 -74.60 -43.78
N THR A 23 20.79 -75.71 -43.14
CA THR A 23 19.94 -75.71 -41.95
C THR A 23 20.62 -75.01 -40.78
N GLU A 24 21.88 -75.32 -40.46
CA GLU A 24 22.65 -74.68 -39.38
C GLU A 24 22.82 -73.17 -39.61
N MET A 25 23.04 -72.78 -40.87
CA MET A 25 23.11 -71.36 -41.25
C MET A 25 21.78 -70.64 -41.02
N ARG A 26 20.65 -71.25 -41.39
CA ARG A 26 19.31 -70.68 -41.15
C ARG A 26 19.00 -70.58 -39.65
N THR A 27 19.34 -71.59 -38.85
CA THR A 27 19.14 -71.52 -37.39
C THR A 27 19.98 -70.42 -36.76
N PHE A 28 21.22 -70.25 -37.21
CA PHE A 28 22.10 -69.18 -36.74
C PHE A 28 21.59 -67.80 -37.18
N LYS A 29 21.15 -67.65 -38.44
CA LYS A 29 20.53 -66.42 -38.94
C LYS A 29 19.31 -66.04 -38.12
N ASN A 30 18.38 -66.97 -37.88
CA ASN A 30 17.19 -66.72 -37.08
C ASN A 30 17.52 -66.35 -35.63
N ARG A 31 18.57 -66.96 -35.05
CA ARG A 31 19.03 -66.60 -33.70
C ARG A 31 19.66 -65.21 -33.66
N LEU A 32 20.41 -64.84 -34.69
CA LEU A 32 21.06 -63.53 -34.80
C LEU A 32 20.04 -62.42 -35.09
N GLU A 33 19.07 -62.68 -35.95
CA GLU A 33 17.90 -61.80 -36.16
C GLU A 33 17.04 -61.68 -34.90
N GLY A 34 16.85 -62.77 -34.14
CA GLY A 34 16.15 -62.74 -32.85
C GLY A 34 16.87 -61.90 -31.80
N LEU A 35 18.21 -61.99 -31.73
CA LEU A 35 19.03 -61.18 -30.82
C LEU A 35 19.05 -59.70 -31.23
N ILE A 36 19.13 -59.41 -32.53
CA ILE A 36 19.02 -58.05 -33.06
C ILE A 36 17.64 -57.50 -32.72
N LYS A 37 16.55 -58.18 -33.07
CA LYS A 37 15.19 -57.72 -32.77
C LYS A 37 14.99 -57.46 -31.28
N LYS A 38 15.46 -58.36 -30.42
CA LYS A 38 15.32 -58.22 -28.96
C LYS A 38 16.10 -57.03 -28.38
N ASN A 39 17.33 -56.80 -28.84
CA ASN A 39 18.16 -55.69 -28.34
C ASN A 39 17.71 -54.34 -28.92
N PHE A 40 17.24 -54.30 -30.17
CA PHE A 40 16.70 -53.08 -30.76
C PHE A 40 15.32 -52.75 -30.19
N SER A 41 14.47 -53.73 -29.88
CA SER A 41 13.18 -53.48 -29.24
C SER A 41 13.33 -52.97 -27.80
N SER A 42 14.23 -53.56 -27.00
CA SER A 42 14.48 -53.07 -25.64
C SER A 42 15.09 -51.68 -25.64
N SER A 43 16.04 -51.41 -26.54
CA SER A 43 16.67 -50.10 -26.63
C SER A 43 15.71 -49.00 -27.12
N ASP A 44 14.69 -49.34 -27.92
CA ASP A 44 13.67 -48.38 -28.39
C ASP A 44 12.62 -48.10 -27.30
N GLU A 45 12.26 -49.10 -26.49
CA GLU A 45 11.42 -48.92 -25.31
C GLU A 45 12.13 -48.08 -24.23
N ASP A 46 13.41 -48.37 -23.95
CA ASP A 46 14.23 -47.60 -23.01
C ASP A 46 14.41 -46.14 -23.46
N LEU A 47 14.57 -45.91 -24.77
CA LEU A 47 14.66 -44.56 -25.35
C LEU A 47 13.35 -43.80 -25.18
N LYS A 48 12.22 -44.42 -25.49
CA LYS A 48 10.89 -43.81 -25.33
C LYS A 48 10.59 -43.46 -23.88
N GLN A 49 10.94 -44.34 -22.96
CA GLN A 49 10.77 -44.06 -21.53
C GLN A 49 11.64 -42.88 -21.10
N ALA A 50 12.89 -42.81 -21.56
CA ALA A 50 13.77 -41.68 -21.25
C ALA A 50 13.29 -40.35 -21.85
N GLU A 51 12.69 -40.37 -23.05
CA GLU A 51 12.06 -39.20 -23.67
C GLU A 51 10.81 -38.74 -22.91
N GLU A 52 9.97 -39.69 -22.46
CA GLU A 52 8.79 -39.41 -21.65
C GLU A 52 9.18 -38.82 -20.28
N ASP A 53 10.17 -39.41 -19.61
CA ASP A 53 10.71 -38.92 -18.34
C ASP A 53 11.33 -37.52 -18.50
N TYR A 54 12.02 -37.25 -19.61
CA TYR A 54 12.57 -35.94 -19.92
C TYR A 54 11.47 -34.89 -20.14
N GLU A 55 10.43 -35.21 -20.92
CA GLU A 55 9.34 -34.27 -21.16
C GLU A 55 8.55 -34.00 -19.88
N ASN A 56 8.32 -35.04 -19.07
CA ASN A 56 7.71 -34.90 -17.74
C ASN A 56 8.56 -34.00 -16.81
N ALA A 57 9.88 -34.18 -16.78
CA ALA A 57 10.77 -33.32 -16.00
C ALA A 57 10.81 -31.88 -16.53
N ARG A 58 10.76 -31.72 -17.85
CA ARG A 58 10.72 -30.41 -18.52
C ARG A 58 9.44 -29.65 -18.19
N MET A 59 8.30 -30.33 -18.19
CA MET A 59 7.00 -29.75 -17.86
C MET A 59 6.94 -29.20 -16.42
N VAL A 60 7.64 -29.84 -15.48
CA VAL A 60 7.68 -29.43 -14.06
C VAL A 60 8.79 -28.42 -13.76
N ASN A 61 9.75 -28.23 -14.68
CA ASN A 61 10.92 -27.38 -14.46
C ASN A 61 10.55 -25.93 -14.12
N THR A 62 9.60 -25.34 -14.85
CA THR A 62 9.11 -23.97 -14.58
C THR A 62 8.45 -23.84 -13.21
N ASP A 63 7.74 -24.87 -12.77
CA ASP A 63 7.09 -24.89 -11.46
C ASP A 63 8.13 -25.03 -10.35
N TYR A 64 9.17 -25.85 -10.57
CA TYR A 64 10.29 -25.99 -9.66
C TYR A 64 11.09 -24.70 -9.52
N ASP A 65 11.46 -24.05 -10.62
CA ASP A 65 12.15 -22.76 -10.63
C ASP A 65 11.33 -21.68 -9.91
N THR A 66 10.00 -21.69 -10.14
CA THR A 66 9.08 -20.77 -9.47
C THR A 66 9.02 -21.05 -7.97
N TRP A 67 8.91 -22.32 -7.58
CA TRP A 67 8.90 -22.74 -6.18
C TRP A 67 10.22 -22.38 -5.48
N LEU A 68 11.35 -22.62 -6.12
CA LEU A 68 12.68 -22.30 -5.59
C LEU A 68 12.81 -20.79 -5.38
N ARG A 69 12.45 -19.98 -6.38
CA ARG A 69 12.45 -18.52 -6.25
C ARG A 69 11.54 -18.05 -5.11
N LEU A 70 10.32 -18.57 -5.03
CA LEU A 70 9.37 -18.20 -3.98
C LEU A 70 9.91 -18.55 -2.58
N THR A 71 10.44 -19.76 -2.43
CA THR A 71 10.88 -20.30 -1.14
C THR A 71 12.19 -19.67 -0.67
N GLU A 72 13.15 -19.45 -1.56
CA GLU A 72 14.48 -18.96 -1.19
C GLU A 72 14.59 -17.43 -1.15
N THR A 73 13.80 -16.72 -1.95
CA THR A 73 13.94 -15.25 -2.08
C THR A 73 12.69 -14.50 -1.68
N VAL A 74 11.56 -14.75 -2.34
CA VAL A 74 10.38 -13.88 -2.23
C VAL A 74 9.73 -13.99 -0.85
N ILE A 75 9.52 -15.20 -0.34
CA ILE A 75 8.89 -15.41 0.97
C ILE A 75 9.77 -14.85 2.11
N PRO A 76 11.08 -15.18 2.20
CA PRO A 76 11.94 -14.62 3.24
C PRO A 76 12.03 -13.08 3.19
N GLU A 77 12.10 -12.49 2.00
CA GLU A 77 12.11 -11.03 1.85
C GLU A 77 10.79 -10.41 2.33
N LEU A 78 9.65 -11.03 2.01
CA LEU A 78 8.34 -10.59 2.49
C LEU A 78 8.20 -10.72 4.01
N GLU A 79 8.68 -11.82 4.60
CA GLU A 79 8.69 -12.01 6.06
C GLU A 79 9.56 -10.96 6.76
N GLN A 80 10.75 -10.68 6.24
CA GLN A 80 11.62 -9.63 6.77
C GLN A 80 10.96 -8.24 6.68
N ASN A 81 10.33 -7.94 5.55
CA ASN A 81 9.60 -6.69 5.37
C ASN A 81 8.40 -6.60 6.33
N GLN A 82 7.67 -7.70 6.53
CA GLN A 82 6.57 -7.76 7.48
C GLN A 82 7.05 -7.48 8.91
N GLU A 83 8.13 -8.12 9.34
CA GLU A 83 8.72 -7.89 10.67
C GLU A 83 9.15 -6.42 10.84
N LYS A 84 9.79 -5.84 9.83
CA LYS A 84 10.19 -4.43 9.83
C LYS A 84 8.98 -3.49 9.97
N TYR A 85 7.92 -3.71 9.20
CA TYR A 85 6.72 -2.87 9.28
C TYR A 85 5.97 -3.06 10.60
N GLN A 86 5.95 -4.28 11.14
CA GLN A 86 5.39 -4.56 12.45
C GLN A 86 6.17 -3.83 13.57
N GLY A 87 7.50 -3.84 13.52
CA GLY A 87 8.34 -3.08 14.44
C GLY A 87 8.12 -1.57 14.36
N GLN A 88 7.98 -1.02 13.15
CA GLN A 88 7.64 0.40 12.95
C GLN A 88 6.28 0.76 13.53
N LYS A 89 5.28 -0.12 13.33
CA LYS A 89 3.94 0.05 13.91
C LYS A 89 4.00 0.08 15.44
N GLU A 90 4.73 -0.85 16.05
CA GLU A 90 4.88 -0.91 17.51
C GLU A 90 5.61 0.31 18.08
N GLU A 91 6.63 0.83 17.38
CA GLU A 91 7.31 2.06 17.78
C GLU A 91 6.37 3.28 17.72
N ILE A 92 5.57 3.39 16.66
CA ILE A 92 4.59 4.47 16.51
C ILE A 92 3.51 4.37 17.59
N LEU A 93 3.02 3.16 17.89
CA LEU A 93 2.04 2.95 18.96
C LEU A 93 2.60 3.37 20.33
N LYS A 94 3.84 2.99 20.65
CA LYS A 94 4.49 3.44 21.90
C LYS A 94 4.61 4.96 21.99
N LYS A 95 4.95 5.63 20.89
CA LYS A 95 5.00 7.10 20.83
C LYS A 95 3.62 7.71 21.05
N LEU A 96 2.59 7.14 20.43
CA LEU A 96 1.21 7.59 20.59
C LEU A 96 0.75 7.46 22.05
N GLU A 97 0.93 6.28 22.66
CA GLU A 97 0.59 6.02 24.06
C GLU A 97 1.31 6.99 25.02
N SER A 98 2.59 7.30 24.74
CA SER A 98 3.35 8.27 25.52
C SER A 98 2.80 9.70 25.37
N HIS A 99 2.38 10.09 24.16
CA HIS A 99 1.76 11.38 23.92
C HIS A 99 0.39 11.50 24.57
N ASP A 100 -0.44 10.46 24.50
CA ASP A 100 -1.75 10.41 25.17
C ASP A 100 -1.60 10.58 26.69
N THR A 101 -0.66 9.84 27.29
CA THR A 101 -0.33 9.98 28.72
C THR A 101 0.07 11.42 29.06
N THR A 102 0.90 12.05 28.22
CA THR A 102 1.33 13.44 28.42
C THR A 102 0.15 14.41 28.33
N VAL A 103 -0.76 14.19 27.39
CA VAL A 103 -1.96 15.02 27.21
C VAL A 103 -2.86 14.91 28.43
N ASP A 104 -3.09 13.70 28.94
CA ASP A 104 -3.89 13.46 30.13
C ASP A 104 -3.30 14.15 31.36
N GLU A 105 -1.99 14.02 31.59
CA GLU A 105 -1.30 14.73 32.68
C GLU A 105 -1.44 16.25 32.57
N ARG A 106 -1.35 16.80 31.35
CA ARG A 106 -1.50 18.24 31.11
C ARG A 106 -2.95 18.69 31.29
N ALA A 107 -3.91 17.86 30.92
CA ALA A 107 -5.33 18.11 31.11
C ALA A 107 -5.69 18.13 32.59
N GLU A 108 -5.17 17.20 33.40
CA GLU A 108 -5.38 17.21 34.85
C GLU A 108 -4.78 18.47 35.51
N LYS A 109 -3.51 18.81 35.19
CA LYS A 109 -2.89 20.05 35.69
C LYS A 109 -3.67 21.31 35.31
N LYS A 110 -4.25 21.34 34.10
CA LYS A 110 -5.13 22.43 33.67
C LYS A 110 -6.38 22.51 34.54
N ARG A 111 -7.06 21.39 34.81
CA ARG A 111 -8.23 21.35 35.69
C ARG A 111 -7.90 21.80 37.11
N GLU A 112 -6.74 21.42 37.64
CA GLU A 112 -6.26 21.87 38.95
C GLU A 112 -6.10 23.41 38.97
N ILE A 113 -5.46 24.00 37.96
CA ILE A 113 -5.32 25.46 37.85
C ILE A 113 -6.69 26.15 37.74
N GLU A 114 -7.60 25.61 36.93
CA GLU A 114 -8.96 26.13 36.78
C GLU A 114 -9.73 26.07 38.10
N SER A 115 -9.52 25.03 38.91
CA SER A 115 -10.14 24.92 40.24
C SER A 115 -9.65 26.03 41.20
N LEU A 116 -8.36 26.40 41.11
CA LEU A 116 -7.76 27.45 41.92
C LEU A 116 -8.24 28.86 41.54
N SER A 117 -8.76 29.05 40.33
CA SER A 117 -9.27 30.35 39.86
C SER A 117 -10.34 30.92 40.80
N ARG A 118 -11.27 30.08 41.30
CA ARG A 118 -12.31 30.53 42.25
C ARG A 118 -11.70 31.05 43.56
N THR A 119 -10.67 30.35 44.07
CA THR A 119 -9.95 30.75 45.28
C THR A 119 -9.23 32.07 45.06
N ILE A 120 -8.55 32.24 43.93
CA ILE A 120 -7.88 33.50 43.56
C ILE A 120 -8.88 34.65 43.49
N THR A 121 -10.03 34.46 42.83
CA THR A 121 -11.10 35.46 42.77
C THR A 121 -11.61 35.83 44.16
N SER A 122 -11.76 34.87 45.07
CA SER A 122 -12.15 35.13 46.45
C SER A 122 -11.09 35.93 47.21
N ILE A 123 -9.81 35.59 47.06
CA ILE A 123 -8.69 36.35 47.67
C ILE A 123 -8.69 37.80 47.17
N VAL A 124 -8.84 38.02 45.87
CA VAL A 124 -8.90 39.37 45.28
C VAL A 124 -10.09 40.16 45.82
N ARG A 125 -11.26 39.52 45.97
CA ARG A 125 -12.44 40.16 46.58
C ARG A 125 -12.17 40.57 48.03
N ILE A 126 -11.63 39.66 48.83
CA ILE A 126 -11.32 39.92 50.26
C ILE A 126 -10.27 41.03 50.40
N ASP A 127 -9.23 41.04 49.55
CA ASP A 127 -8.24 42.12 49.53
C ASP A 127 -8.86 43.48 49.20
N GLY A 128 -9.80 43.52 48.24
CA GLY A 128 -10.60 44.71 47.94
C GLY A 128 -11.44 45.19 49.12
N GLU A 129 -12.09 44.27 49.83
CA GLU A 129 -12.86 44.57 51.05
C GLU A 129 -11.97 45.10 52.17
N ILE A 130 -10.80 44.49 52.39
CA ILE A 130 -9.81 44.96 53.38
C ILE A 130 -9.37 46.40 53.05
N LYS A 131 -9.06 46.70 51.79
CA LYS A 131 -8.66 48.05 51.35
C LYS A 131 -9.78 49.06 51.58
N SER A 132 -11.02 48.70 51.25
CA SER A 132 -12.21 49.55 51.49
C SER A 132 -12.41 49.82 52.98
N LEU A 133 -12.36 48.78 53.82
CA LEU A 133 -12.50 48.93 55.27
C LEU A 133 -11.37 49.75 55.88
N ARG A 134 -10.12 49.58 55.42
CA ARG A 134 -8.99 50.42 55.85
C ARG A 134 -9.23 51.89 55.51
N SER A 135 -9.70 52.19 54.30
CA SER A 135 -10.05 53.56 53.91
C SER A 135 -11.16 54.14 54.78
N GLN A 136 -12.18 53.36 55.13
CA GLN A 136 -13.26 53.81 56.01
C GLN A 136 -12.76 54.04 57.44
N ILE A 137 -11.88 53.18 57.97
CA ILE A 137 -11.25 53.36 59.29
C ILE A 137 -10.42 54.65 59.30
N GLU A 138 -9.63 54.90 58.27
CA GLU A 138 -8.81 56.11 58.14
C GLU A 138 -9.69 57.36 58.05
N GLU A 139 -10.79 57.30 57.30
CA GLU A 139 -11.78 58.38 57.22
C GLU A 139 -12.45 58.64 58.59
N VAL A 140 -12.91 57.61 59.30
CA VAL A 140 -13.53 57.74 60.63
C VAL A 140 -12.52 58.26 61.65
N SER A 141 -11.28 57.78 61.62
CA SER A 141 -10.21 58.23 62.51
C SER A 141 -9.85 59.69 62.26
N SER A 142 -9.78 60.12 60.99
CA SER A 142 -9.57 61.53 60.61
C SER A 142 -10.73 62.43 61.06
N LYS A 143 -11.98 61.96 60.96
CA LYS A 143 -13.17 62.67 61.44
C LYS A 143 -13.22 62.76 62.97
N GLN A 144 -12.80 61.72 63.69
CA GLN A 144 -12.69 61.74 65.15
C GLN A 144 -11.61 62.71 65.64
N GLN A 145 -10.45 62.76 64.98
CA GLN A 145 -9.38 63.73 65.29
C GLN A 145 -9.79 65.19 65.00
N GLN A 146 -10.71 65.41 64.06
CA GLN A 146 -11.23 66.75 63.73
C GLN A 146 -12.33 67.25 64.67
N THR A 147 -12.86 66.41 65.57
CA THR A 147 -13.90 66.84 66.52
C THR A 147 -13.38 67.76 67.63
N ASP A 148 -12.07 67.85 67.83
CA ASP A 148 -11.44 68.62 68.91
C ASP A 148 -10.42 69.67 68.43
N SER A 149 -10.39 69.96 67.14
CA SER A 149 -9.43 70.90 66.57
C SER A 149 -10.16 71.92 65.71
N SER A 150 -10.14 73.17 66.16
CA SER A 150 -10.40 74.32 65.30
C SER A 150 -9.46 74.22 64.09
N ARG A 151 -9.99 73.78 62.94
CA ARG A 151 -9.23 73.70 61.68
C ARG A 151 -8.63 75.07 61.38
N VAL A 152 -7.32 75.17 61.55
CA VAL A 152 -6.53 76.35 61.16
C VAL A 152 -6.27 76.23 59.67
N LEU A 153 -6.21 77.38 58.99
CA LEU A 153 -6.03 77.55 57.54
C LEU A 153 -4.96 76.63 56.89
N GLU A 154 -3.96 76.22 57.67
CA GLU A 154 -2.84 75.37 57.28
C GLU A 154 -3.27 73.93 56.95
N ASP A 155 -4.24 73.36 57.66
CA ASP A 155 -4.79 72.03 57.38
C ASP A 155 -5.51 72.01 56.01
N ILE A 156 -6.23 73.10 55.70
CA ILE A 156 -6.91 73.26 54.42
C ILE A 156 -5.88 73.33 53.27
N GLN A 157 -4.75 74.02 53.49
CA GLN A 157 -3.68 74.09 52.50
C GLN A 157 -3.00 72.73 52.27
N ASN A 158 -2.77 71.96 53.32
CA ASN A 158 -2.24 70.60 53.22
C ASN A 158 -3.21 69.65 52.50
N ASP A 159 -4.50 69.74 52.78
CA ASP A 159 -5.54 68.96 52.09
C ASP A 159 -5.60 69.31 50.59
N ILE A 160 -5.51 70.59 50.23
CA ILE A 160 -5.45 71.03 48.82
C ILE A 160 -4.21 70.46 48.12
N ALA A 161 -3.05 70.49 48.78
CA ALA A 161 -1.81 69.92 48.22
C ALA A 161 -1.92 68.40 48.01
N ALA A 162 -2.45 67.68 49.00
CA ALA A 162 -2.67 66.23 48.94
C ALA A 162 -3.68 65.83 47.86
N ILE A 163 -4.77 66.59 47.70
CA ILE A 163 -5.75 66.39 46.63
C ILE A 163 -5.11 66.67 45.27
N GLY A 164 -4.25 67.70 45.17
CA GLY A 164 -3.50 68.02 43.96
C GLY A 164 -2.56 66.89 43.51
N GLU A 165 -1.86 66.25 44.47
CA GLU A 165 -1.04 65.08 44.19
C GLU A 165 -1.86 63.86 43.78
N LYS A 166 -2.94 63.55 44.50
CA LYS A 166 -3.86 62.46 44.13
C LYS A 166 -4.44 62.68 42.73
N SER A 167 -4.81 63.92 42.38
CA SER A 167 -5.29 64.27 41.04
C SER A 167 -4.23 64.04 39.96
N ARG A 168 -2.97 64.41 40.21
CA ARG A 168 -1.85 64.15 39.31
C ARG A 168 -1.60 62.65 39.13
N ALA A 169 -1.60 61.88 40.22
CA ALA A 169 -1.44 60.43 40.18
C ALA A 169 -2.56 59.76 39.37
N ILE A 170 -3.82 60.15 39.59
CA ILE A 170 -4.97 59.63 38.82
C ILE A 170 -4.83 59.96 37.33
N LYS A 171 -4.42 61.19 36.97
CA LYS A 171 -4.20 61.57 35.56
C LYS A 171 -3.11 60.72 34.88
N LEU A 172 -2.03 60.42 35.60
CA LEU A 172 -0.98 59.50 35.13
C LEU A 172 -1.53 58.10 34.89
N THR A 173 -2.31 57.56 35.84
CA THR A 173 -2.95 56.25 35.69
C THR A 173 -3.93 56.21 34.52
N ILE A 174 -4.75 57.25 34.33
CA ILE A 174 -5.67 57.36 33.19
C ILE A 174 -4.89 57.35 31.87
N SER A 175 -3.80 58.11 31.78
CA SER A 175 -2.97 58.19 30.58
C SER A 175 -2.35 56.82 30.24
N LYS A 176 -1.85 56.11 31.27
CA LYS A 176 -1.32 54.76 31.13
C LYS A 176 -2.39 53.78 30.65
N LEU A 177 -3.55 53.74 31.32
CA LEU A 177 -4.65 52.85 30.94
C LEU A 177 -5.18 53.15 29.52
N SER A 178 -5.18 54.41 29.09
CA SER A 178 -5.52 54.76 27.72
C SER A 178 -4.52 54.16 26.72
N SER A 179 -3.22 54.28 26.98
CA SER A 179 -2.19 53.70 26.12
C SER A 179 -2.25 52.17 26.07
N GLU A 180 -2.50 51.52 27.21
CA GLU A 180 -2.65 50.06 27.29
C GLU A 180 -3.91 49.58 26.56
N LYS A 181 -5.01 50.33 26.64
CA LYS A 181 -6.24 50.07 25.88
C LYS A 181 -5.98 50.17 24.37
N ASP A 182 -5.31 51.22 23.92
CA ASP A 182 -5.04 51.42 22.49
C ASP A 182 -4.11 50.31 21.96
N GLN A 183 -3.07 49.96 22.72
CA GLN A 183 -2.19 48.83 22.41
C GLN A 183 -2.95 47.49 22.35
N SER A 184 -3.80 47.22 23.33
CA SER A 184 -4.60 45.98 23.36
C SER A 184 -5.55 45.90 22.15
N ARG A 185 -6.08 47.04 21.71
CA ARG A 185 -6.95 47.11 20.53
C ARG A 185 -6.18 46.83 19.25
N ASP A 186 -4.95 47.33 19.13
CA ASP A 186 -4.08 47.02 17.98
C ASP A 186 -3.69 45.54 17.95
N ASP A 187 -3.40 44.95 19.10
CA ASP A 187 -3.05 43.53 19.19
C ASP A 187 -4.25 42.62 18.91
N LEU A 188 -5.45 43.04 19.33
CA LEU A 188 -6.70 42.35 18.97
C LEU A 188 -6.91 42.38 17.44
N ASN A 189 -6.75 43.54 16.79
CA ASN A 189 -6.86 43.65 15.34
C ASN A 189 -5.85 42.75 14.61
N LYS A 190 -4.60 42.67 15.09
CA LYS A 190 -3.59 41.77 14.52
C LYS A 190 -4.00 40.30 14.68
N ALA A 191 -4.49 39.91 15.85
CA ALA A 191 -4.94 38.56 16.12
C ALA A 191 -6.15 38.17 15.24
N GLU A 192 -7.09 39.09 15.02
CA GLU A 192 -8.23 38.90 14.12
C GLU A 192 -7.80 38.69 12.66
N LEU A 193 -6.82 39.46 12.17
CA LEU A 193 -6.25 39.28 10.84
C LEU A 193 -5.55 37.93 10.71
N ALA A 194 -4.72 37.55 11.67
CA ALA A 194 -4.03 36.26 11.67
C ALA A 194 -5.04 35.09 11.72
N LEU A 195 -6.12 35.22 12.49
CA LEU A 195 -7.19 34.22 12.53
C LEU A 195 -7.85 34.06 11.16
N ARG A 196 -8.13 35.17 10.47
CA ARG A 196 -8.70 35.14 9.12
C ARG A 196 -7.78 34.47 8.11
N ASP A 197 -6.48 34.74 8.18
CA ASP A 197 -5.50 34.12 7.29
C ASP A 197 -5.43 32.60 7.52
N VAL A 198 -5.40 32.17 8.79
CA VAL A 198 -5.42 30.74 9.15
C VAL A 198 -6.71 30.07 8.68
N GLN A 199 -7.87 30.71 8.83
CA GLN A 199 -9.14 30.19 8.31
C GLN A 199 -9.10 30.02 6.79
N SER A 200 -8.60 31.01 6.05
CA SER A 200 -8.48 30.90 4.59
C SER A 200 -7.55 29.76 4.16
N SER A 201 -6.44 29.56 4.89
CA SER A 201 -5.51 28.47 4.64
C SER A 201 -6.14 27.11 4.94
N LEU A 202 -6.97 27.02 5.98
CA LEU A 202 -7.69 25.80 6.36
C LEU A 202 -8.74 25.44 5.31
N ASP A 203 -9.51 26.42 4.81
CA ASP A 203 -10.49 26.20 3.75
C ASP A 203 -9.83 25.70 2.47
N ASN A 204 -8.70 26.32 2.08
CA ASN A 204 -7.93 25.86 0.93
C ASN A 204 -7.38 24.44 1.13
N ALA A 205 -6.82 24.13 2.29
CA ALA A 205 -6.33 22.78 2.60
C ALA A 205 -7.46 21.74 2.55
N SER A 206 -8.64 22.10 3.05
CA SER A 206 -9.83 21.24 3.02
C SER A 206 -10.29 20.98 1.59
N HIS A 207 -10.30 22.01 0.74
CA HIS A 207 -10.63 21.85 -0.68
C HIS A 207 -9.61 20.97 -1.43
N GLN A 208 -8.31 21.12 -1.14
CA GLN A 208 -7.29 20.25 -1.73
C GLN A 208 -7.44 18.79 -1.27
N LEU A 209 -7.83 18.57 0.00
CA LEU A 209 -8.08 17.23 0.53
C LEU A 209 -9.27 16.57 -0.19
N GLU A 210 -10.36 17.30 -0.36
CA GLU A 210 -11.55 16.82 -1.07
C GLU A 210 -11.25 16.50 -2.54
N LYS A 211 -10.42 17.32 -3.19
CA LYS A 211 -9.95 17.02 -4.55
C LYS A 211 -9.10 15.74 -4.58
N LYS A 212 -8.22 15.55 -3.60
CA LYS A 212 -7.39 14.34 -3.48
C LYS A 212 -8.24 13.09 -3.25
N THR A 213 -9.24 13.14 -2.36
CA THR A 213 -10.14 12.00 -2.13
C THR A 213 -10.94 11.67 -3.39
N GLY A 214 -11.44 12.67 -4.11
CA GLY A 214 -12.10 12.47 -5.40
C GLY A 214 -11.20 11.81 -6.46
N LEU A 215 -9.92 12.21 -6.52
CA LEU A 215 -8.95 11.57 -7.42
C LEU A 215 -8.66 10.12 -7.03
N LEU A 216 -8.57 9.81 -5.73
CA LEU A 216 -8.37 8.43 -5.26
C LEU A 216 -9.53 7.52 -5.63
N VAL A 217 -10.77 8.01 -5.50
CA VAL A 217 -11.97 7.26 -5.94
C VAL A 217 -11.88 6.94 -7.43
N ARG A 218 -11.54 7.93 -8.28
CA ARG A 218 -11.37 7.70 -9.73
C ARG A 218 -10.27 6.71 -10.06
N VAL A 219 -9.13 6.76 -9.35
CA VAL A 219 -8.05 5.78 -9.54
C VAL A 219 -8.55 4.36 -9.25
N GLU A 220 -9.34 4.19 -8.20
CA GLU A 220 -9.90 2.89 -7.84
C GLU A 220 -10.94 2.40 -8.86
N GLU A 221 -11.78 3.31 -9.38
CA GLU A 221 -12.69 3.02 -10.49
C GLU A 221 -11.92 2.56 -11.74
N TYR A 222 -10.85 3.26 -12.11
CA TYR A 222 -10.02 2.87 -13.26
C TYR A 222 -9.31 1.53 -13.06
N LYS A 223 -8.83 1.23 -11.84
CA LYS A 223 -8.26 -0.09 -11.53
C LYS A 223 -9.29 -1.19 -11.73
N LYS A 224 -10.51 -1.02 -11.20
CA LYS A 224 -11.62 -1.97 -11.40
C LYS A 224 -11.99 -2.12 -12.87
N SER A 225 -12.02 -1.01 -13.62
CA SER A 225 -12.31 -1.05 -15.06
C SER A 225 -11.22 -1.79 -15.83
N ASN A 226 -9.94 -1.54 -15.52
CA ASN A 226 -8.82 -2.24 -16.16
C ASN A 226 -8.83 -3.74 -15.84
N ALA A 227 -9.16 -4.14 -14.60
CA ALA A 227 -9.29 -5.54 -14.24
C ALA A 227 -10.36 -6.24 -15.08
N LYS A 228 -11.55 -5.63 -15.20
CA LYS A 228 -12.63 -6.16 -16.07
C LYS A 228 -12.23 -6.23 -17.54
N GLN A 229 -11.50 -5.24 -18.04
CA GLN A 229 -11.01 -5.27 -19.42
C GLN A 229 -10.02 -6.41 -19.64
N ARG A 230 -9.11 -6.66 -18.69
CA ARG A 230 -8.19 -7.80 -18.77
C ARG A 230 -8.92 -9.13 -18.76
N GLU A 231 -9.90 -9.31 -17.87
CA GLU A 231 -10.75 -10.52 -17.86
C GLU A 231 -11.48 -10.70 -19.20
N SER A 232 -11.96 -9.60 -19.80
CA SER A 232 -12.62 -9.65 -21.12
C SER A 232 -11.64 -10.02 -22.23
N ILE A 233 -10.40 -9.56 -22.18
CA ILE A 233 -9.34 -9.92 -23.14
C ILE A 233 -9.00 -11.39 -23.00
N GLU A 234 -8.72 -11.87 -21.79
CA GLU A 234 -8.42 -13.29 -21.53
C GLU A 234 -9.57 -14.22 -21.92
N LYS A 235 -10.81 -13.75 -21.82
CA LYS A 235 -11.96 -14.50 -22.34
C LYS A 235 -11.95 -14.53 -23.86
N ALA A 236 -11.76 -13.38 -24.51
CA ALA A 236 -11.72 -13.31 -25.97
C ALA A 236 -10.56 -14.15 -26.56
N ASP A 237 -9.40 -14.13 -25.92
CA ASP A 237 -8.24 -14.95 -26.33
C ASP A 237 -8.57 -16.45 -26.25
N ARG A 238 -9.21 -16.90 -25.16
CA ARG A 238 -9.70 -18.28 -25.04
C ARG A 238 -10.73 -18.64 -26.10
N ASP A 239 -11.70 -17.75 -26.35
CA ASP A 239 -12.71 -17.97 -27.39
C ASP A 239 -12.05 -18.07 -28.78
N ILE A 240 -10.97 -17.31 -29.04
CA ILE A 240 -10.18 -17.40 -30.28
C ILE A 240 -9.44 -18.73 -30.37
N ASP A 241 -8.75 -19.15 -29.30
CA ASP A 241 -8.03 -20.42 -29.24
C ASP A 241 -8.97 -21.62 -29.43
N GLU A 242 -10.21 -21.55 -28.94
CA GLU A 242 -11.24 -22.57 -29.14
C GLU A 242 -11.77 -22.62 -30.59
N LEU A 243 -11.80 -21.49 -31.30
CA LEU A 243 -12.24 -21.43 -32.70
C LEU A 243 -11.21 -22.00 -33.67
N GLU A 244 -9.91 -21.92 -33.36
CA GLU A 244 -8.83 -22.43 -34.21
C GLU A 244 -9.00 -23.93 -34.60
N PRO A 245 -9.25 -24.86 -33.66
CA PRO A 245 -9.51 -26.27 -34.01
C PRO A 245 -10.84 -26.47 -34.74
N GLU A 246 -11.87 -25.64 -34.49
CA GLU A 246 -13.13 -25.72 -35.24
C GLU A 246 -12.93 -25.33 -36.71
N ILE A 247 -12.16 -24.27 -36.97
CA ILE A 247 -11.79 -23.84 -38.32
C ILE A 247 -10.96 -24.92 -39.01
N ALA A 248 -9.95 -25.48 -38.33
CA ALA A 248 -9.13 -26.56 -38.89
C ALA A 248 -9.97 -27.80 -39.26
N LYS A 249 -10.94 -28.19 -38.40
CA LYS A 249 -11.89 -29.26 -38.69
C LYS A 249 -12.78 -28.94 -39.89
N ALA A 250 -13.27 -27.70 -39.99
CA ALA A 250 -14.10 -27.26 -41.12
C ALA A 250 -13.31 -27.25 -42.44
N GLN A 251 -12.07 -26.76 -42.43
CA GLN A 251 -11.15 -26.78 -43.58
C GLN A 251 -10.85 -28.21 -44.04
N THR A 252 -10.53 -29.11 -43.10
CA THR A 252 -10.27 -30.53 -43.44
C THR A 252 -11.48 -31.18 -44.11
N LYS A 253 -12.71 -30.88 -43.63
CA LYS A 253 -13.94 -31.36 -44.25
C LYS A 253 -14.13 -30.79 -45.66
N LEU A 254 -13.84 -29.51 -45.85
CA LEU A 254 -13.96 -28.85 -47.16
C LEU A 254 -12.95 -29.43 -48.17
N ASP A 255 -11.70 -29.65 -47.75
CA ASP A 255 -10.66 -30.26 -48.58
C ASP A 255 -11.02 -31.69 -48.97
N ASP A 256 -11.55 -32.48 -48.04
CA ASP A 256 -11.99 -33.85 -48.32
C ASP A 256 -13.19 -33.89 -49.29
N ILE A 257 -14.15 -32.97 -49.16
CA ILE A 257 -15.25 -32.83 -50.13
C ILE A 257 -14.72 -32.42 -51.51
N SER A 258 -13.79 -31.47 -51.55
CA SER A 258 -13.20 -30.96 -52.80
C SER A 258 -12.40 -32.05 -53.53
N ARG A 259 -11.56 -32.80 -52.81
CA ARG A 259 -10.83 -33.96 -53.37
C ARG A 259 -11.78 -35.02 -53.92
N ARG A 260 -12.88 -35.31 -53.22
CA ARG A 260 -13.91 -36.26 -53.68
C ARG A 260 -14.62 -35.76 -54.94
N ALA A 261 -14.90 -34.46 -55.03
CA ALA A 261 -15.50 -33.85 -56.21
C ALA A 261 -14.56 -33.92 -57.43
N GLU A 262 -13.29 -33.52 -57.26
CA GLU A 262 -12.28 -33.60 -58.32
C GLU A 262 -12.06 -35.03 -58.81
N PHE A 263 -12.03 -36.01 -57.91
CA PHE A 263 -11.88 -37.42 -58.29
C PHE A 263 -13.04 -37.87 -59.17
N LYS A 264 -14.29 -37.58 -58.76
CA LYS A 264 -15.48 -37.89 -59.56
C LYS A 264 -15.48 -37.18 -60.90
N GLU A 265 -15.06 -35.91 -60.93
CA GLU A 265 -14.96 -35.15 -62.18
C GLU A 265 -13.97 -35.78 -63.15
N ARG A 266 -12.79 -36.21 -62.66
CA ARG A 266 -11.80 -36.93 -63.47
C ARG A 266 -12.33 -38.27 -63.99
N GLU A 267 -13.03 -39.05 -63.16
CA GLU A 267 -13.67 -40.30 -63.61
C GLU A 267 -14.70 -40.05 -64.72
N LEU A 268 -15.52 -39.01 -64.56
CA LEU A 268 -16.51 -38.63 -65.57
C LEU A 268 -15.85 -38.16 -66.87
N GLN A 269 -14.76 -37.38 -66.79
CA GLN A 269 -13.99 -36.99 -67.97
C GLN A 269 -13.35 -38.20 -68.67
N GLN A 270 -12.79 -39.16 -67.92
CA GLN A 270 -12.21 -40.38 -68.48
C GLN A 270 -13.26 -41.24 -69.20
N THR A 271 -14.44 -41.39 -68.60
CA THR A 271 -15.55 -42.13 -69.23
C THR A 271 -16.06 -41.43 -70.49
N LEU A 272 -16.11 -40.10 -70.51
CA LEU A 272 -16.43 -39.32 -71.72
C LEU A 272 -15.37 -39.45 -72.83
N THR A 273 -14.08 -39.54 -72.49
CA THR A 273 -13.01 -39.72 -73.50
C THR A 273 -12.84 -41.15 -74.03
N HIS A 274 -13.44 -42.14 -73.36
CA HIS A 274 -13.42 -43.55 -73.78
C HIS A 274 -14.68 -43.98 -74.57
N LEU A 275 -15.61 -43.05 -74.80
CA LEU A 275 -16.74 -43.15 -75.73
C LEU A 275 -16.35 -42.56 -77.09
#